data_AF-A0A2E4PMC1-F1
#
_entry.id   AF-A0A2E4PMC1-F1
#
_cell.length_a   1.000
_cell.length_b   1.000
_cell.length_c   1.000
_cell.angle_alpha   90.00
_cell.angle_beta   90.00
_cell.angle_gamma   90.00
#
_symmetry.space_group_name_H-M   'P 1'
#
loop_
_entity.id
_entity.type
_entity.pdbx_description
1 polymer ?
#
loop_
_entity_poly.entity_id
_entity_poly.type
_entity_poly.pdbx_seq_one_letter_code
_entity_poly.pdbx_strand_id
1 'polypeptide(L)'
;MKYLVALILSLSLLSCDDFSKQNEESLKLAEKKEAVFETISKKWQFVFPEPRPEVNKTIDGWKHWEQFKRELQEKPKTSLLAFQLKAKNVSKRADSLSTTVPETFDIPQVRSRLVTLNTKIKSLDTYIHLDEIPEKKVVTLIDEINEEIKGVYTQWDEVFIKKAIPKEVGEDDMIRALDTTRLANKKFQEEIIENDKNKATDTITKE
;
A
#
# COMPACT_ATOMS: atom_id res chain seq x y z
N MET A 1 -61.63 -27.98 -21.51
CA MET A 1 -60.39 -28.24 -22.28
C MET A 1 -60.17 -27.26 -23.45
N LYS A 2 -61.16 -26.99 -24.31
CA LYS A 2 -61.03 -26.04 -25.45
C LYS A 2 -60.65 -24.59 -25.05
N TYR A 3 -61.21 -24.08 -23.95
CA TYR A 3 -60.94 -22.72 -23.47
C TYR A 3 -59.58 -22.56 -22.73
N LEU A 4 -59.04 -23.66 -22.19
CA LEU A 4 -57.75 -23.68 -21.51
C LEU A 4 -56.58 -23.59 -22.51
N VAL A 5 -56.74 -24.23 -23.67
CA VAL A 5 -55.76 -24.15 -24.78
C VAL A 5 -55.74 -22.75 -25.39
N ALA A 6 -56.90 -22.08 -25.49
CA ALA A 6 -56.99 -20.71 -25.99
C ALA A 6 -56.32 -19.68 -25.05
N LEU A 7 -56.39 -19.89 -23.73
CA LEU A 7 -55.77 -19.01 -22.73
C LEU A 7 -54.22 -19.15 -22.70
N ILE A 8 -53.70 -20.35 -22.98
CA ILE A 8 -52.24 -20.59 -23.06
C ILE A 8 -51.67 -20.01 -24.36
N LEU A 9 -52.46 -20.00 -25.44
CA LEU A 9 -52.06 -19.45 -26.74
C LEU A 9 -52.10 -17.90 -26.79
N SER A 10 -52.91 -17.25 -25.94
CA SER A 10 -52.93 -15.79 -25.82
C SER A 10 -51.79 -15.25 -24.94
N LEU A 11 -51.30 -16.03 -23.98
CA LEU A 11 -50.16 -15.66 -23.13
C LEU A 11 -48.80 -15.69 -23.86
N SER A 12 -48.66 -16.49 -24.92
CA SER A 12 -47.41 -16.60 -25.69
C SER A 12 -47.18 -15.46 -26.69
N LEU A 13 -48.19 -14.64 -26.99
CA LEU A 13 -48.09 -13.52 -27.94
C LEU A 13 -47.68 -12.19 -27.29
N LEU A 14 -47.66 -12.09 -25.95
CA LEU A 14 -47.21 -10.91 -25.22
C LEU A 14 -45.70 -10.94 -24.88
N SER A 15 -44.97 -11.97 -25.31
CA SER A 15 -43.59 -12.22 -24.92
C SER A 15 -42.64 -12.19 -26.13
N CYS A 16 -42.60 -11.09 -26.89
CA CYS A 16 -41.61 -10.97 -27.97
C CYS A 16 -41.38 -9.52 -28.44
N ASP A 17 -40.77 -8.69 -27.59
CA ASP A 17 -40.24 -7.39 -28.05
C ASP A 17 -38.98 -6.92 -27.28
N ASP A 18 -38.72 -7.46 -26.07
CA ASP A 18 -37.56 -7.06 -25.24
C ASP A 18 -36.25 -7.82 -25.52
N PHE A 19 -36.32 -9.01 -26.12
CA PHE A 19 -35.14 -9.87 -26.27
C PHE A 19 -34.06 -9.28 -27.19
N SER A 20 -34.45 -8.56 -28.25
CA SER A 20 -33.53 -7.92 -29.18
C SER A 20 -32.76 -6.75 -28.54
N LYS A 21 -33.45 -5.90 -27.77
CA LYS A 21 -32.87 -4.78 -27.02
C LYS A 21 -31.94 -5.26 -25.91
N GLN A 22 -32.35 -6.27 -25.15
CA GLN A 22 -31.54 -6.87 -24.09
C GLN A 22 -30.24 -7.50 -24.62
N ASN A 23 -30.28 -8.07 -25.84
CA ASN A 23 -29.09 -8.65 -26.46
C ASN A 23 -28.12 -7.58 -27.00
N GLU A 24 -28.62 -6.44 -27.47
CA GLU A 24 -27.77 -5.31 -27.87
C GLU A 24 -27.06 -4.67 -26.67
N GLU A 25 -27.77 -4.51 -25.54
CA GLU A 25 -27.19 -3.99 -24.30
C GLU A 25 -26.14 -4.94 -23.70
N SER A 26 -26.37 -6.25 -23.76
CA SER A 26 -25.41 -7.25 -23.27
C SER A 26 -24.12 -7.28 -24.11
N LEU A 27 -24.23 -7.14 -25.43
CA LEU A 27 -23.08 -7.03 -26.34
C LEU A 27 -22.27 -5.76 -26.05
N LYS A 28 -22.93 -4.60 -25.94
CA LYS A 28 -22.26 -3.33 -25.57
C LYS A 28 -21.57 -3.40 -24.21
N LEU A 29 -22.17 -4.08 -23.24
CA LEU A 29 -21.57 -4.29 -21.93
C LEU A 29 -20.33 -5.19 -22.01
N ALA A 30 -20.37 -6.25 -22.83
CA ALA A 30 -19.23 -7.12 -23.06
C ALA A 30 -18.07 -6.37 -23.73
N GLU A 31 -18.35 -5.59 -24.77
CA GLU A 31 -17.35 -4.75 -25.47
C GLU A 31 -16.68 -3.75 -24.52
N LYS A 32 -17.46 -3.08 -23.66
CA LYS A 32 -16.91 -2.17 -22.64
C LYS A 32 -16.00 -2.90 -21.65
N LYS A 33 -16.41 -4.08 -21.18
CA LYS A 33 -15.60 -4.89 -20.24
C LYS A 33 -14.29 -5.36 -20.87
N GLU A 34 -14.32 -5.70 -22.15
CA GLU A 34 -13.13 -6.09 -22.92
C GLU A 34 -12.17 -4.91 -23.08
N ALA A 35 -12.67 -3.74 -23.45
CA ALA A 35 -11.85 -2.52 -23.56
C ALA A 35 -11.18 -2.17 -22.22
N VAL A 36 -11.93 -2.25 -21.12
CA VAL A 36 -11.40 -2.05 -19.76
C VAL A 36 -10.33 -3.10 -19.42
N PHE A 37 -10.59 -4.36 -19.74
CA PHE A 37 -9.62 -5.44 -19.53
C PHE A 37 -8.31 -5.17 -20.28
N GLU A 38 -8.37 -4.82 -21.56
CA GLU A 38 -7.20 -4.54 -22.38
C GLU A 38 -6.38 -3.37 -21.84
N THR A 39 -7.03 -2.26 -21.45
CA THR A 39 -6.31 -1.13 -20.85
C THR A 39 -5.63 -1.51 -19.54
N ILE A 40 -6.38 -2.14 -18.61
CA ILE A 40 -5.84 -2.53 -17.30
C ILE A 40 -4.71 -3.53 -17.49
N SER A 41 -4.91 -4.54 -18.33
CA SER A 41 -3.91 -5.55 -18.66
C SER A 41 -2.63 -4.88 -19.17
N LYS A 42 -2.73 -4.00 -20.17
CA LYS A 42 -1.57 -3.29 -20.72
C LYS A 42 -0.84 -2.47 -19.65
N LYS A 43 -1.57 -1.85 -18.73
CA LYS A 43 -1.02 -0.97 -17.70
C LYS A 43 -0.54 -1.68 -16.43
N TRP A 44 -0.92 -2.94 -16.20
CA TRP A 44 -0.53 -3.72 -15.03
C TRP A 44 0.97 -4.08 -15.03
N GLN A 45 1.80 -3.10 -14.71
CA GLN A 45 3.25 -3.21 -14.64
C GLN A 45 3.75 -2.47 -13.40
N PHE A 46 4.34 -3.23 -12.47
CA PHE A 46 4.88 -2.70 -11.24
C PHE A 46 6.40 -2.83 -11.19
N VAL A 47 7.10 -1.71 -11.02
CA VAL A 47 8.55 -1.63 -11.04
C VAL A 47 9.07 -1.45 -9.62
N PHE A 48 9.90 -2.40 -9.19
CA PHE A 48 10.58 -2.34 -7.90
C PHE A 48 12.03 -1.92 -8.15
N PRO A 49 12.49 -0.80 -7.57
CA PRO A 49 13.88 -0.38 -7.66
C PRO A 49 14.85 -1.43 -7.13
N GLU A 50 16.07 -1.42 -7.66
CA GLU A 50 17.16 -2.21 -7.10
C GLU A 50 17.64 -1.54 -5.80
N PRO A 51 17.56 -2.23 -4.65
CA PRO A 51 17.98 -1.67 -3.37
C PRO A 51 19.50 -1.60 -3.25
N ARG A 52 19.98 -0.68 -2.40
CA ARG A 52 21.39 -0.69 -1.95
C ARG A 52 21.71 -2.00 -1.20
N PRO A 53 22.97 -2.46 -1.17
CA PRO A 53 23.34 -3.70 -0.48
C PRO A 53 22.90 -3.76 0.98
N GLU A 54 22.95 -2.64 1.70
CA GLU A 54 22.53 -2.52 3.10
C GLU A 54 21.02 -2.67 3.24
N VAL A 55 20.25 -2.02 2.37
CA VAL A 55 18.79 -2.17 2.31
C VAL A 55 18.42 -3.60 1.94
N ASN A 56 19.11 -4.19 0.95
CA ASN A 56 18.85 -5.55 0.49
C ASN A 56 18.98 -6.56 1.64
N LYS A 57 20.06 -6.47 2.42
CA LYS A 57 20.27 -7.32 3.61
C LYS A 57 19.12 -7.25 4.61
N THR A 58 18.52 -6.09 4.80
CA THR A 58 17.38 -5.93 5.71
C THR A 58 16.07 -6.44 5.11
N ILE A 59 15.79 -6.16 3.83
CA ILE A 59 14.53 -6.58 3.19
C ILE A 59 14.51 -8.06 2.79
N ASP A 60 15.67 -8.70 2.56
CA ASP A 60 15.76 -10.13 2.22
C ASP A 60 15.20 -11.02 3.34
N GLY A 61 15.33 -10.59 4.60
CA GLY A 61 14.74 -11.27 5.75
C GLY A 61 13.24 -11.01 5.92
N TRP A 62 12.69 -10.03 5.21
CA TRP A 62 11.31 -9.56 5.40
C TRP A 62 10.33 -10.28 4.46
N LYS A 63 9.92 -11.49 4.88
CA LYS A 63 9.00 -12.35 4.11
C LYS A 63 7.70 -11.68 3.68
N HIS A 64 7.14 -10.78 4.49
CA HIS A 64 5.89 -10.07 4.15
C HIS A 64 6.08 -9.17 2.93
N TRP A 65 7.22 -8.46 2.86
CA TRP A 65 7.56 -7.64 1.70
C TRP A 65 7.79 -8.48 0.45
N GLU A 66 8.52 -9.59 0.56
CA GLU A 66 8.79 -10.51 -0.55
C GLU A 66 7.48 -11.10 -1.12
N GLN A 67 6.57 -11.55 -0.25
CA GLN A 67 5.26 -12.06 -0.64
C GLN A 67 4.39 -10.98 -1.31
N PHE A 68 4.39 -9.76 -0.76
CA PHE A 68 3.70 -8.62 -1.35
C PHE A 68 4.24 -8.29 -2.75
N LYS A 69 5.56 -8.15 -2.88
CA LYS A 69 6.25 -7.87 -4.14
C LYS A 69 5.92 -8.92 -5.20
N ARG A 70 6.05 -10.21 -4.85
CA ARG A 70 5.76 -11.32 -5.76
C ARG A 70 4.30 -11.32 -6.21
N GLU A 71 3.36 -11.16 -5.27
CA GLU A 71 1.93 -11.13 -5.59
C GLU A 71 1.62 -9.99 -6.57
N LEU A 72 2.16 -8.78 -6.32
CA LEU A 72 1.89 -7.60 -7.13
C LEU A 72 2.50 -7.68 -8.54
N GLN A 73 3.72 -8.24 -8.66
CA GLN A 73 4.41 -8.38 -9.95
C GLN A 73 3.79 -9.43 -10.87
N GLU A 74 3.10 -10.42 -10.30
CA GLU A 74 2.46 -11.46 -11.10
C GLU A 74 1.21 -10.93 -11.80
N LYS A 75 1.37 -10.59 -13.08
CA LYS A 75 0.28 -10.12 -13.93
C LYS A 75 -0.74 -11.25 -14.24
N PRO A 76 -2.03 -11.06 -13.95
CA PRO A 76 -3.11 -11.94 -14.42
C PRO A 76 -3.22 -11.97 -15.95
N LYS A 77 -3.57 -13.13 -16.53
CA LYS A 77 -3.60 -13.32 -18.00
C LYS A 77 -4.99 -13.57 -18.59
N THR A 78 -6.00 -13.83 -17.77
CA THR A 78 -7.20 -14.56 -18.22
C THR A 78 -8.46 -13.71 -18.31
N SER A 79 -8.74 -12.84 -17.36
CA SER A 79 -9.99 -12.06 -17.32
C SER A 79 -9.93 -10.90 -16.34
N LEU A 80 -10.90 -9.98 -16.44
CA LEU A 80 -11.11 -8.90 -15.47
C LEU A 80 -11.32 -9.43 -14.03
N LEU A 81 -12.02 -10.56 -13.88
CA LEU A 81 -12.19 -11.21 -12.58
C LEU A 81 -10.86 -11.67 -11.98
N ALA A 82 -9.91 -12.11 -12.81
CA ALA A 82 -8.57 -12.46 -12.34
C ALA A 82 -7.81 -11.22 -11.83
N PHE A 83 -7.98 -10.06 -12.46
CA PHE A 83 -7.44 -8.80 -11.96
C PHE A 83 -8.09 -8.36 -10.64
N GLN A 84 -9.40 -8.51 -10.49
CA GLN A 84 -10.12 -8.24 -9.25
C GLN A 84 -9.60 -9.13 -8.09
N LEU A 85 -9.50 -10.44 -8.31
CA LEU A 85 -8.95 -11.37 -7.33
C LEU A 85 -7.50 -11.04 -6.97
N LYS A 86 -6.69 -10.67 -7.98
CA LYS A 86 -5.30 -10.26 -7.78
C LYS A 86 -5.21 -9.00 -6.92
N ALA A 87 -5.96 -7.94 -7.25
CA ALA A 87 -5.98 -6.70 -6.46
C ALA A 87 -6.37 -6.95 -5.00
N LYS A 88 -7.39 -7.79 -4.77
CA LYS A 88 -7.81 -8.22 -3.43
C LYS A 88 -6.72 -8.97 -2.66
N ASN A 89 -6.00 -9.87 -3.34
CA ASN A 89 -4.91 -10.61 -2.71
C ASN A 89 -3.72 -9.71 -2.36
N VAL A 90 -3.34 -8.80 -3.26
CA VAL A 90 -2.30 -7.79 -3.01
C VAL A 90 -2.70 -6.91 -1.82
N SER A 91 -3.94 -6.42 -1.79
CA SER A 91 -4.51 -5.60 -0.71
C SER A 91 -4.36 -6.29 0.65
N LYS A 92 -4.70 -7.57 0.75
CA LYS A 92 -4.49 -8.37 1.97
C LYS A 92 -3.03 -8.52 2.39
N ARG A 93 -2.09 -8.65 1.44
CA ARG A 93 -0.66 -8.71 1.75
C ARG A 93 -0.16 -7.37 2.28
N ALA A 94 -0.63 -6.27 1.67
CA ALA A 94 -0.25 -4.91 2.02
C ALA A 94 -0.64 -4.51 3.47
N ASP A 95 -1.73 -5.06 4.00
CA ASP A 95 -2.18 -4.84 5.39
C ASP A 95 -1.13 -5.18 6.46
N SER A 96 -0.27 -6.16 6.18
CA SER A 96 0.76 -6.58 7.12
C SER A 96 2.05 -5.76 7.06
N LEU A 97 2.23 -4.91 6.04
CA LEU A 97 3.53 -4.26 5.81
C LEU A 97 3.88 -3.24 6.89
N SER A 98 2.94 -2.39 7.30
CA SER A 98 3.21 -1.36 8.30
C SER A 98 3.40 -1.91 9.72
N THR A 99 2.95 -3.13 10.00
CA THR A 99 3.00 -3.76 11.33
C THR A 99 4.11 -4.80 11.47
N THR A 100 4.68 -5.26 10.35
CA THR A 100 5.76 -6.25 10.31
C THR A 100 7.08 -5.66 9.84
N VAL A 101 7.18 -4.33 9.80
CA VAL A 101 8.38 -3.62 9.36
C VAL A 101 9.59 -4.03 10.23
N PRO A 102 10.76 -4.34 9.63
CA PRO A 102 11.96 -4.66 10.39
C PRO A 102 12.38 -3.51 11.30
N GLU A 103 12.95 -3.82 12.46
CA GLU A 103 13.38 -2.84 13.47
C GLU A 103 14.25 -1.71 12.90
N THR A 104 15.16 -2.04 11.97
CA THR A 104 16.02 -1.05 11.30
C THR A 104 15.22 0.01 10.54
N PHE A 105 14.07 -0.35 10.00
CA PHE A 105 13.18 0.54 9.27
C PHE A 105 11.96 0.97 10.09
N ASP A 106 11.93 0.63 11.38
CA ASP A 106 10.77 0.88 12.24
C ASP A 106 10.71 2.32 12.74
N ILE A 107 10.70 3.26 11.80
CA ILE A 107 10.61 4.70 12.04
C ILE A 107 9.30 5.26 11.47
N PRO A 108 8.76 6.35 12.04
CA PRO A 108 7.49 6.93 11.61
C PRO A 108 7.42 7.23 10.10
N GLN A 109 8.53 7.66 9.51
CA GLN A 109 8.62 8.04 8.09
C GLN A 109 8.39 6.82 7.17
N VAL A 110 9.05 5.69 7.45
CA VAL A 110 8.85 4.45 6.68
C VAL A 110 7.44 3.93 6.87
N ARG A 111 6.95 3.87 8.11
CA ARG A 111 5.58 3.40 8.41
C ARG A 111 4.53 4.23 7.66
N SER A 112 4.68 5.55 7.64
CA SER A 112 3.77 6.45 6.93
C SER A 112 3.74 6.13 5.43
N ARG A 113 4.90 5.93 4.79
CA ARG A 113 4.97 5.56 3.37
C ARG A 113 4.34 4.20 3.08
N LEU A 114 4.56 3.21 3.94
CA LEU A 114 3.92 1.89 3.80
C LEU A 114 2.40 1.97 3.93
N VAL A 115 1.89 2.83 4.83
CA VAL A 115 0.44 3.07 4.95
C VAL A 115 -0.09 3.75 3.71
N THR A 116 0.58 4.78 3.17
CA THR A 116 0.17 5.44 1.93
C THR A 116 0.13 4.45 0.76
N LEU A 117 1.16 3.63 0.60
CA LEU A 117 1.18 2.54 -0.39
C LEU A 117 -0.02 1.60 -0.21
N ASN A 118 -0.28 1.14 1.01
CA ASN A 118 -1.44 0.29 1.31
C ASN A 118 -2.77 0.98 0.94
N THR A 119 -2.93 2.27 1.26
CA THR A 119 -4.13 3.04 0.89
C THR A 119 -4.33 3.11 -0.62
N LYS A 120 -3.26 3.29 -1.41
CA LYS A 120 -3.34 3.29 -2.88
C LYS A 120 -3.75 1.91 -3.42
N ILE A 121 -3.20 0.83 -2.86
CA ILE A 121 -3.57 -0.54 -3.21
C ILE A 121 -5.03 -0.84 -2.87
N LYS A 122 -5.51 -0.42 -1.69
CA LYS A 122 -6.92 -0.56 -1.31
C LYS A 122 -7.86 0.23 -2.21
N SER A 123 -7.41 1.40 -2.65
CA SER A 123 -8.15 2.20 -3.63
C SER A 123 -8.24 1.47 -4.97
N LEU A 124 -7.14 0.88 -5.44
CA LEU A 124 -7.11 0.04 -6.65
C LEU A 124 -8.08 -1.14 -6.51
N ASP A 125 -8.02 -1.87 -5.40
CA ASP A 125 -8.95 -2.96 -5.07
C ASP A 125 -10.40 -2.50 -5.09
N THR A 126 -10.70 -1.32 -4.52
CA THR A 126 -12.06 -0.77 -4.51
C THR A 126 -12.55 -0.45 -5.92
N TYR A 127 -11.78 0.30 -6.71
CA TYR A 127 -12.23 0.78 -8.02
C TYR A 127 -12.34 -0.32 -9.06
N ILE A 128 -11.48 -1.35 -8.99
CA ILE A 128 -11.55 -2.47 -9.95
C ILE A 128 -12.74 -3.40 -9.70
N HIS A 129 -13.34 -3.36 -8.52
CA HIS A 129 -14.52 -4.15 -8.15
C HIS A 129 -15.86 -3.43 -8.41
N LEU A 130 -15.85 -2.19 -8.89
CA LEU A 130 -17.10 -1.50 -9.26
C LEU A 130 -17.74 -2.13 -10.50
N ASP A 131 -19.07 -2.10 -10.58
CA ASP A 131 -19.81 -2.62 -11.73
C ASP A 131 -19.45 -1.87 -13.03
N GLU A 132 -19.36 -0.55 -12.94
CA GLU A 132 -18.78 0.31 -13.96
C GLU A 132 -17.38 0.76 -13.51
N ILE A 133 -16.35 0.09 -14.04
CA ILE A 133 -14.96 0.33 -13.64
C ILE A 133 -14.46 1.66 -14.23
N PRO A 134 -14.02 2.62 -13.39
CA PRO A 134 -13.44 3.87 -13.87
C PRO A 134 -12.00 3.64 -14.33
N GLU A 135 -11.83 3.17 -15.57
CA GLU A 135 -10.55 2.81 -16.21
C GLU A 135 -9.44 3.84 -15.95
N LYS A 136 -9.71 5.13 -16.18
CA LYS A 136 -8.73 6.21 -15.97
C LYS A 136 -8.22 6.27 -14.53
N LYS A 137 -9.10 6.06 -13.54
CA LYS A 137 -8.71 6.07 -12.12
C LYS A 137 -7.87 4.85 -11.78
N VAL A 138 -8.23 3.68 -12.30
CA VAL A 138 -7.46 2.44 -12.11
C VAL A 138 -6.05 2.59 -12.68
N VAL A 139 -5.92 3.11 -13.92
CA VAL A 139 -4.62 3.36 -14.54
C VAL A 139 -3.80 4.37 -13.73
N THR A 140 -4.41 5.47 -13.31
CA THR A 140 -3.74 6.48 -12.47
C THR A 140 -3.24 5.87 -11.16
N LEU A 141 -4.03 5.01 -10.52
CA LEU A 141 -3.64 4.33 -9.29
C LEU A 141 -2.47 3.37 -9.49
N ILE A 142 -2.39 2.69 -10.64
CA ILE A 142 -1.23 1.84 -10.96
C ILE A 142 0.05 2.68 -11.04
N ASP A 143 -0.02 3.85 -11.71
CA ASP A 143 1.11 4.78 -11.81
C ASP A 143 1.49 5.34 -10.43
N GLU A 144 0.51 5.73 -9.61
CA GLU A 144 0.73 6.21 -8.23
C GLU A 144 1.34 5.14 -7.32
N ILE A 145 0.94 3.86 -7.46
CA ILE A 145 1.52 2.75 -6.69
C ILE A 145 3.00 2.59 -7.05
N ASN A 146 3.39 2.73 -8.31
CA ASN A 146 4.81 2.71 -8.69
C ASN A 146 5.60 3.84 -8.04
N GLU A 147 5.04 5.05 -7.98
CA GLU A 147 5.68 6.18 -7.29
C GLU A 147 5.79 5.94 -5.78
N GLU A 148 4.76 5.37 -5.14
CA GLU A 148 4.85 5.02 -3.72
C GLU A 148 5.84 3.89 -3.45
N ILE A 149 5.93 2.87 -4.31
CA ILE A 149 6.97 1.83 -4.22
C ILE A 149 8.35 2.50 -4.27
N LYS A 150 8.60 3.35 -5.25
CA LYS A 150 9.87 4.11 -5.35
C LYS A 150 10.13 4.97 -4.12
N GLY A 151 9.10 5.64 -3.59
CA GLY A 151 9.17 6.43 -2.37
C GLY A 151 9.56 5.60 -1.14
N VAL A 152 9.02 4.38 -1.00
CA VAL A 152 9.38 3.45 0.07
C VAL A 152 10.86 3.06 0.00
N TYR A 153 11.36 2.69 -1.18
CA TYR A 153 12.79 2.37 -1.36
C TYR A 153 13.71 3.56 -1.06
N THR A 154 13.31 4.75 -1.52
CA THR A 154 14.05 5.99 -1.22
C THR A 154 14.11 6.25 0.28
N GLN A 155 12.99 6.01 0.99
CA GLN A 155 12.95 6.18 2.43
C GLN A 155 13.85 5.18 3.17
N TRP A 156 13.96 3.93 2.70
CA TRP A 156 14.90 2.95 3.26
C TRP A 156 16.36 3.35 3.03
N ASP A 157 16.69 3.82 1.83
CA ASP A 157 18.01 4.36 1.52
C ASP A 157 18.37 5.52 2.46
N GLU A 158 17.44 6.45 2.69
CA GLU A 158 17.65 7.56 3.62
C GLU A 158 17.97 7.12 5.04
N VAL A 159 17.39 6.01 5.53
CA VAL A 159 17.69 5.49 6.87
C VAL A 159 19.19 5.18 6.99
N PHE A 160 19.76 4.50 6.00
CA PHE A 160 21.17 4.15 6.02
C PHE A 160 22.08 5.35 5.73
N ILE A 161 21.68 6.23 4.80
CA ILE A 161 22.43 7.45 4.52
C ILE A 161 22.55 8.30 5.78
N LYS A 162 21.45 8.55 6.49
CA LYS A 162 21.45 9.34 7.73
C LYS A 162 22.24 8.66 8.85
N LYS A 163 22.20 7.33 8.94
CA LYS A 163 22.96 6.57 9.93
C LYS A 163 24.48 6.59 9.68
N ALA A 164 24.89 6.73 8.42
CA ALA A 164 26.31 6.78 8.06
C ALA A 164 26.97 8.15 8.30
N ILE A 165 26.19 9.20 8.54
CA ILE A 165 26.71 10.55 8.84
C ILE A 165 27.25 10.53 10.27
N PRO A 166 28.56 10.79 10.48
CA PRO A 166 29.12 10.88 11.81
C PRO A 166 28.55 12.10 12.53
N LYS A 167 28.26 11.94 13.83
CA LYS A 167 27.85 13.07 14.68
C LYS A 167 29.07 13.85 15.12
N GLU A 168 28.92 15.17 15.17
CA GLU A 168 29.97 16.07 15.65
C GLU A 168 30.05 16.05 17.18
N VAL A 169 31.24 16.32 17.72
CA VAL A 169 31.45 16.39 19.17
C VAL A 169 30.60 17.52 19.77
N GLY A 170 29.70 17.18 20.71
CA GLY A 170 28.78 18.13 21.34
C GLY A 170 27.41 18.26 20.66
N GLU A 171 27.19 17.62 19.50
CA GLU A 171 25.90 17.63 18.80
C GLU A 171 24.77 17.02 19.64
N ASP A 172 25.04 15.88 20.30
CA ASP A 172 24.05 15.21 21.14
C ASP A 172 23.68 16.02 22.39
N ASP A 173 24.62 16.77 22.95
CA ASP A 173 24.39 17.67 24.09
C ASP A 173 23.56 18.88 23.66
N MET A 174 23.84 19.42 22.46
CA MET A 174 23.04 20.49 21.85
C MET A 174 21.61 20.02 21.56
N ILE A 175 21.43 18.86 20.92
CA ILE A 175 20.10 18.29 20.63
C ILE A 175 19.31 18.08 21.92
N ARG A 176 19.98 17.62 22.98
CA ARG A 176 19.36 17.45 24.31
C ARG A 176 18.92 18.78 24.92
N ALA A 177 19.72 19.83 24.78
CA ALA A 177 19.39 21.16 25.27
C ALA A 177 18.23 21.82 24.50
N LEU A 178 18.05 21.48 23.21
CA LEU A 178 16.99 22.05 22.36
C LEU A 178 15.62 21.37 22.53
N ASP A 179 15.57 20.21 23.18
CA ASP A 179 14.35 19.42 23.36
C ASP A 179 13.48 19.97 24.49
N THR A 180 12.79 21.09 24.18
CA THR A 180 11.92 21.82 25.11
C THR A 180 10.73 21.00 25.60
N THR A 181 10.22 20.07 24.77
CA THR A 181 9.12 19.17 25.12
C THR A 181 9.52 18.19 26.21
N ARG A 182 10.73 17.61 26.11
CA ARG A 182 11.26 16.70 27.12
C ARG A 182 11.69 17.45 28.39
N LEU A 183 12.28 18.63 28.23
CA LEU A 183 12.61 19.53 29.35
C LEU A 183 11.39 20.03 30.12
N ALA A 184 10.21 20.12 29.50
CA ALA A 184 8.96 20.49 30.20
C ALA A 184 8.38 19.34 31.06
N ASN A 185 8.87 18.11 30.91
CA ASN A 185 8.43 16.97 31.71
C ASN A 185 9.14 16.92 33.08
N LYS A 186 8.37 17.05 34.16
CA LYS A 186 8.88 17.06 35.54
C LYS A 186 9.72 15.82 35.91
N LYS A 187 9.32 14.62 35.46
CA LYS A 187 10.09 13.39 35.72
C LYS A 187 11.46 13.40 35.06
N PHE A 188 11.53 13.98 33.85
CA PHE A 188 12.79 14.12 33.13
C PHE A 188 13.69 15.18 33.76
N GLN A 189 13.11 16.28 34.26
CA GLN A 189 13.86 17.28 35.03
C GLN A 189 14.47 16.68 36.30
N GLU A 190 13.71 15.85 37.03
CA GLU A 190 14.17 15.16 38.23
C GLU A 190 15.34 14.21 37.92
N GLU A 191 15.26 13.47 36.81
CA GLU A 191 16.32 12.56 36.33
C GLU A 191 17.60 13.30 35.90
N ILE A 192 17.49 14.48 35.26
CA ILE A 192 18.65 15.34 34.97
C ILE A 192 19.34 15.77 36.26
N ILE A 193 18.56 16.27 37.22
CA ILE A 193 19.10 16.77 38.50
C ILE A 193 19.80 15.65 39.28
N GLU A 194 19.28 14.43 39.24
CA GLU A 194 19.88 13.27 39.89
C GLU A 194 21.18 12.84 39.19
N ASN A 195 21.19 12.78 37.86
CA ASN A 195 22.38 12.45 37.09
C ASN A 195 23.50 13.48 37.26
N ASP A 196 23.17 14.78 37.31
CA ASP A 196 24.16 15.84 37.55
C ASP A 196 24.76 15.78 38.95
N LYS A 197 23.95 15.43 39.97
CA LYS A 197 24.44 15.18 41.34
C LYS A 197 25.40 14.00 41.40
N ASN A 198 25.08 12.91 40.71
CA ASN A 198 25.94 11.72 40.68
C ASN A 198 27.26 12.01 39.96
N LYS A 199 27.22 12.76 38.85
CA LYS A 199 28.41 13.17 38.10
C LYS A 199 29.35 14.08 38.90
N ALA A 200 28.79 14.97 39.72
CA ALA A 200 29.54 15.81 40.66
C ALA A 200 30.15 14.99 41.82
N THR A 201 29.49 13.91 42.23
CA THR A 201 29.99 13.03 43.31
C THR A 201 31.13 12.13 42.82
N ASP A 202 31.07 11.65 41.58
CA ASP A 202 32.11 10.86 40.92
C ASP A 202 33.40 11.65 40.61
N THR A 203 33.31 12.98 40.50
CA THR A 203 34.47 13.86 40.31
C THR A 203 35.19 14.18 41.63
N ILE A 204 34.48 14.13 42.76
CA ILE A 204 35.03 14.37 44.10
C ILE A 204 35.69 13.11 44.69
N THR A 205 35.35 11.92 44.20
CA THR A 205 35.85 10.62 44.69
C THR A 205 37.02 10.05 43.86
N LYS A 206 37.49 10.76 42.84
CA LYS A 206 38.63 10.37 41.97
C LYS A 206 39.89 11.21 42.15
N GLU A 207 39.94 12.10 43.14
CA GLU A 207 41.18 12.69 43.69
C GLU A 207 41.59 11.98 44.98
#